data_AF-A0A0F2NDX1-F1
#
_entry.id   AF-A0A0F2NDX1-F1
#
_cell.length_a   1.000
_cell.length_b   1.000
_cell.length_c   1.000
_cell.angle_alpha   90.00
_cell.angle_beta   90.00
_cell.angle_gamma   90.00
#
_symmetry.space_group_name_H-M   'P 1'
#
loop_
_entity.id
_entity.type
_entity.pdbx_description
1 polymer ?
#
loop_
_entity_poly.entity_id
_entity_poly.type
_entity_poly.pdbx_seq_one_letter_code
_entity_poly.pdbx_strand_id
1 'polypeptide(L)'
;MCISPCAEGAIEIRDGKARVIKDELCDGAGFCLGVCPEGALSIEERVAKDFSEEAVHSHIKKNPRTYIPQQCHRCGASEDDFPVLPCRKEGESLWVCTRCLPALIHG
;
A
#
# COMPACT_ATOMS: atom_id res chain seq x y z
N MET A 1 6.47 -6.08 0.17
CA MET A 1 7.09 -4.75 -0.04
C MET A 1 6.26 -3.71 0.71
N CYS A 2 6.86 -2.91 1.61
CA CYS A 2 6.08 -1.99 2.47
C CYS A 2 5.90 -0.56 1.89
N ILE A 3 6.66 -0.20 0.86
CA ILE A 3 6.70 1.17 0.30
C ILE A 3 5.66 1.36 -0.82
N SER A 4 5.46 0.35 -1.68
CA SER A 4 4.60 0.46 -2.86
C SER A 4 3.11 0.79 -2.61
N PRO A 5 2.46 0.40 -1.50
CA PRO A 5 1.01 0.54 -1.40
C PRO A 5 0.53 1.93 -0.93
N CYS A 6 1.42 2.85 -0.52
CA CYS A 6 1.01 4.19 -0.11
C CYS A 6 0.92 5.12 -1.33
N ALA A 7 -0.30 5.53 -1.67
CA ALA A 7 -0.59 6.38 -2.83
C ALA A 7 -0.12 7.84 -2.63
N GLU A 8 0.21 8.23 -1.41
CA GLU A 8 0.68 9.56 -1.00
C GLU A 8 2.21 9.58 -0.83
N GLY A 9 2.84 8.40 -0.72
CA GLY A 9 4.29 8.26 -0.64
C GLY A 9 4.83 8.64 0.74
N ALA A 10 3.98 8.55 1.75
CA ALA A 10 4.30 8.92 3.11
C ALA A 10 5.28 7.95 3.81
N ILE A 11 5.52 6.76 3.24
CA ILE A 11 6.30 5.68 3.88
C ILE A 11 7.65 5.48 3.20
N GLU A 12 8.73 5.53 3.99
CA GLU A 12 10.08 5.11 3.59
C GLU A 12 10.62 4.04 4.55
N ILE A 13 11.58 3.23 4.08
CA ILE A 13 12.36 2.37 4.96
C ILE A 13 13.50 3.18 5.57
N ARG A 14 13.52 3.30 6.89
CA ARG A 14 14.63 3.88 7.68
C ARG A 14 15.07 2.86 8.73
N ASP A 15 16.36 2.58 8.77
CA ASP A 15 16.95 1.59 9.69
C ASP A 15 16.26 0.21 9.63
N GLY A 16 15.93 -0.23 8.41
CA GLY A 16 15.25 -1.50 8.17
C GLY A 16 13.77 -1.52 8.55
N LYS A 17 13.17 -0.39 8.95
CA LYS A 17 11.75 -0.31 9.32
C LYS A 17 11.00 0.71 8.47
N ALA A 18 9.77 0.39 8.08
CA ALA A 18 8.88 1.36 7.45
C ALA A 18 8.48 2.47 8.44
N ARG A 19 8.54 3.72 7.99
CA ARG A 19 8.28 4.92 8.79
C ARG A 19 7.51 5.95 7.98
N VAL A 20 6.56 6.63 8.63
CA VAL A 20 5.96 7.85 8.11
C VAL A 20 7.01 8.95 8.12
N ILE A 21 7.28 9.56 6.96
CA ILE A 21 8.37 10.53 6.81
C ILE A 21 7.96 11.96 7.14
N LYS A 22 6.66 12.26 6.96
CA LYS A 22 6.02 13.54 7.28
C LYS A 22 4.53 13.30 7.51
N ASP A 23 4.00 13.92 8.55
CA ASP A 23 2.59 13.80 8.95
C ASP A 23 1.64 14.28 7.85
N GLU A 24 1.93 15.44 7.28
CA GLU A 24 1.14 16.09 6.22
C GLU A 24 1.03 15.26 4.92
N LEU A 25 1.78 14.16 4.79
CA LEU A 25 1.69 13.22 3.67
C LEU A 25 0.82 12.00 3.98
N CYS A 26 0.56 11.67 5.24
CA CYS A 26 -0.22 10.50 5.63
C CYS A 26 -1.68 10.92 5.88
N ASP A 27 -2.59 10.41 5.06
CA ASP A 27 -4.03 10.69 5.15
C ASP A 27 -4.75 9.89 6.24
N GLY A 28 -4.08 8.90 6.83
CA GLY A 28 -4.65 8.01 7.83
C GLY A 28 -5.57 6.92 7.27
N ALA A 29 -5.61 6.67 5.95
CA ALA A 29 -6.49 5.66 5.34
C ALA A 29 -6.15 4.22 5.76
N GLY A 30 -4.92 3.97 6.23
CA GLY A 30 -4.53 2.69 6.83
C GLY A 30 -4.37 1.52 5.86
N PHE A 31 -4.45 1.76 4.54
CA PHE A 31 -4.29 0.70 3.52
C PHE A 31 -2.98 -0.08 3.69
N CYS A 32 -1.89 0.62 4.04
CA CYS A 32 -0.57 0.04 4.28
C CYS A 32 -0.55 -1.03 5.40
N LEU A 33 -1.44 -0.93 6.41
CA LEU A 33 -1.47 -1.83 7.56
C LEU A 33 -1.81 -3.26 7.15
N GLY A 34 -2.86 -3.43 6.34
CA GLY A 34 -3.34 -4.75 5.94
C GLY A 34 -2.45 -5.46 4.92
N VAL A 35 -1.77 -4.69 4.07
CA VAL A 35 -0.91 -5.21 3.00
C VAL A 35 0.52 -5.50 3.46
N CYS A 36 0.96 -4.94 4.60
CA CYS A 36 2.30 -5.20 5.14
C CYS A 36 2.47 -6.72 5.41
N PRO A 37 3.38 -7.42 4.70
CA PRO A 37 3.54 -8.86 4.87
C PRO A 37 4.06 -9.22 6.26
N GLU A 38 4.94 -8.38 6.80
CA GLU A 38 5.56 -8.54 8.13
C GLU A 38 4.63 -8.18 9.29
N GLY A 39 3.45 -7.61 9.03
CA GLY A 39 2.57 -7.08 10.09
C GLY A 39 3.25 -6.00 10.96
N ALA A 40 4.26 -5.31 10.43
CA ALA A 40 5.15 -4.45 11.21
C ALA A 40 4.61 -3.02 11.44
N LEU A 41 3.50 -2.65 10.80
CA LEU A 41 2.91 -1.32 10.90
C LEU A 41 1.84 -1.28 11.99
N SER A 42 1.77 -0.17 12.71
CA SER A 42 0.79 0.08 13.78
C SER A 42 0.32 1.52 13.72
N ILE A 43 -0.83 1.78 14.34
CA ILE A 43 -1.37 3.13 14.54
C ILE A 43 -0.90 3.63 15.90
N GLU A 44 -0.51 4.90 15.98
CA GLU A 44 -0.24 5.60 17.23
C GLU A 44 -1.14 6.84 17.33
N GLU A 45 -1.51 7.21 18.55
CA GLU A 45 -2.17 8.47 18.82
C GLU A 45 -1.14 9.51 19.27
N ARG A 46 -1.06 10.62 18.53
CA ARG A 46 -0.20 11.75 18.86
C ARG A 46 -0.70 13.03 18.19
N VAL A 47 -0.17 14.16 18.62
CA VAL A 47 -0.33 15.42 17.87
C VAL A 47 0.48 15.31 16.58
N ALA A 48 -0.18 15.59 15.46
CA ALA A 48 0.38 15.52 14.12
C ALA A 48 -0.09 16.73 13.30
N LYS A 49 0.62 17.06 12.22
CA LYS A 49 0.10 18.03 11.25
C LYS A 49 -1.06 17.42 10.47
N ASP A 50 -2.00 18.27 10.07
CA ASP A 50 -3.06 17.87 9.14
C ASP A 50 -2.50 17.47 7.78
N PHE A 51 -3.20 16.54 7.12
CA PHE A 51 -2.91 16.12 5.76
C PHE A 51 -3.00 17.30 4.77
N SER A 52 -2.08 17.35 3.79
CA SER A 52 -2.07 18.36 2.72
C SER A 52 -1.83 17.72 1.35
N GLU A 53 -2.81 17.85 0.46
CA GLU A 53 -2.70 17.40 -0.93
C GLU A 53 -1.58 18.14 -1.67
N GLU A 54 -1.37 19.42 -1.40
CA GLU A 54 -0.29 20.22 -2.00
C GLU A 54 1.09 19.71 -1.59
N ALA A 55 1.24 19.29 -0.33
CA ALA A 55 2.46 18.66 0.16
C ALA A 55 2.73 17.32 -0.54
N VAL A 56 1.69 16.50 -0.73
CA VAL A 56 1.76 15.22 -1.46
C VAL A 56 2.18 15.44 -2.91
N HIS A 57 1.52 16.34 -3.64
CA HIS A 57 1.88 16.66 -5.02
C HIS A 57 3.32 17.16 -5.15
N SER A 58 3.75 18.03 -4.23
CA SER A 58 5.12 18.54 -4.19
C SER A 58 6.14 17.44 -3.89
N HIS A 59 5.80 16.48 -3.03
CA HIS A 59 6.65 15.34 -2.70
C HIS A 59 6.78 14.38 -3.88
N ILE A 60 5.66 13.97 -4.50
CA ILE A 60 5.64 13.06 -5.66
C ILE A 60 6.41 13.66 -6.84
N LYS A 61 6.28 14.96 -7.09
CA LYS A 61 7.00 15.64 -8.17
C LYS A 61 8.53 15.59 -7.98
N LYS A 62 8.99 15.66 -6.72
CA LYS A 62 10.42 15.61 -6.38
C LYS A 62 10.95 14.17 -6.29
N ASN A 63 10.10 13.24 -5.89
CA ASN A 63 10.41 11.83 -5.68
C ASN A 63 9.42 10.99 -6.49
N PRO A 64 9.55 10.95 -7.83
CA PRO A 64 8.67 10.17 -8.66
C PRO A 64 8.76 8.71 -8.24
N ARG A 65 7.61 8.11 -7.94
CA ARG A 65 7.58 6.72 -7.50
C ARG A 65 7.94 5.80 -8.65
N THR A 66 8.64 4.72 -8.33
CA THR A 66 8.71 3.57 -9.21
C THR A 66 7.35 2.88 -9.17
N TYR A 67 6.60 2.98 -10.26
CA TYR A 67 5.38 2.20 -10.43
C TYR A 67 5.76 0.72 -10.52
N ILE A 68 5.17 -0.09 -9.65
CA ILE A 68 5.35 -1.55 -9.63
C ILE A 68 3.95 -2.14 -9.75
N PRO A 69 3.57 -2.64 -10.94
CA PRO A 69 2.24 -3.18 -11.14
C PRO A 69 2.02 -4.41 -10.25
N GLN A 70 0.93 -4.42 -9.50
CA GLN A 70 0.51 -5.59 -8.75
C GLN A 70 -0.07 -6.65 -9.69
N GLN A 71 0.17 -7.93 -9.38
CA GLN A 71 -0.23 -9.04 -10.25
C GLN A 71 -1.06 -10.06 -9.48
N CYS A 72 -2.11 -10.55 -10.14
CA CYS A 72 -2.95 -11.62 -9.60
C CYS A 72 -2.12 -12.88 -9.34
N HIS A 73 -2.07 -13.33 -8.09
CA HIS A 73 -1.33 -14.52 -7.68
C HIS A 73 -1.84 -15.82 -8.34
N ARG A 74 -3.07 -15.82 -8.88
CA ARG A 74 -3.70 -16.99 -9.49
C ARG A 74 -3.53 -17.06 -11.01
N CYS A 75 -3.58 -15.93 -11.71
CA CYS A 75 -3.57 -15.91 -13.19
C CYS A 75 -2.53 -14.96 -13.81
N GLY A 76 -1.79 -14.20 -13.01
CA GLY A 76 -0.76 -13.27 -13.48
C GLY A 76 -1.28 -11.98 -14.12
N ALA A 77 -2.60 -11.76 -14.16
CA ALA A 77 -3.19 -10.52 -14.65
C ALA A 77 -2.60 -9.29 -13.92
N SER A 78 -2.18 -8.27 -14.67
CA SER A 78 -1.69 -7.00 -14.14
C SER A 78 -2.86 -6.13 -13.66
N GLU A 79 -2.58 -5.28 -12.66
CA GLU A 79 -3.49 -4.21 -12.26
C GLU A 79 -3.76 -3.18 -13.37
N ASP A 80 -2.86 -3.11 -14.36
CA ASP A 80 -3.05 -2.29 -15.56
C ASP A 80 -4.20 -2.79 -16.44
N ASP A 81 -4.46 -4.10 -16.43
CA ASP A 81 -5.48 -4.75 -17.27
C ASP A 81 -6.79 -4.99 -16.52
N PHE A 82 -6.70 -5.32 -15.23
CA PHE A 82 -7.85 -5.67 -14.39
C PHE A 82 -7.71 -5.12 -12.99
N PRO A 83 -8.81 -4.65 -12.34
CA PRO A 83 -8.77 -4.32 -10.93
C PRO A 83 -8.28 -5.53 -10.13
N VAL A 84 -7.23 -5.31 -9.34
CA VAL A 84 -6.73 -6.26 -8.37
C VAL A 84 -7.06 -5.78 -6.96
N LEU A 85 -7.29 -6.74 -6.08
CA LEU A 85 -7.60 -6.49 -4.69
C LEU A 85 -6.56 -7.17 -3.82
N PRO A 86 -6.09 -6.52 -2.74
CA PRO A 86 -5.23 -7.18 -1.78
C PRO A 86 -6.03 -8.27 -1.07
N CYS A 87 -5.40 -9.42 -0.83
CA CYS A 87 -5.96 -10.48 -0.01
C CYS A 87 -4.87 -11.09 0.87
N ARG A 88 -5.28 -11.78 1.93
CA ARG A 88 -4.37 -12.56 2.78
C ARG A 88 -4.84 -14.00 2.84
N LYS A 89 -3.90 -14.93 2.66
CA LYS A 89 -4.14 -16.37 2.81
C LYS A 89 -2.91 -17.00 3.46
N GLU A 90 -3.13 -17.84 4.48
CA GLU A 90 -2.05 -18.57 5.17
C GLU A 90 -0.90 -17.67 5.67
N GLY A 91 -1.23 -16.43 6.05
CA GLY A 91 -0.25 -15.44 6.53
C GLY A 91 0.44 -14.63 5.43
N GLU A 92 0.28 -14.99 4.15
CA GLU A 92 0.86 -14.28 3.02
C GLU A 92 -0.03 -13.12 2.55
N SER A 93 0.59 -11.97 2.24
CA SER A 93 -0.05 -10.85 1.53
C SER A 93 0.01 -11.12 0.02
N LEU A 94 -1.16 -11.30 -0.59
CA LEU A 94 -1.33 -11.64 -2.00
C LEU A 94 -2.22 -10.60 -2.70
N TRP A 95 -2.29 -10.67 -4.03
CA TRP A 95 -3.20 -9.87 -4.85
C TRP A 95 -4.05 -10.78 -5.73
N VAL A 96 -5.35 -10.51 -5.84
CA VAL A 96 -6.26 -11.28 -6.69
C VAL A 96 -7.03 -10.35 -7.61
N CYS A 97 -7.09 -10.66 -8.91
CA CYS A 97 -7.93 -9.90 -9.82
C CYS A 97 -9.41 -10.21 -9.59
N THR A 98 -10.29 -9.26 -9.93
CA THR A 98 -11.75 -9.42 -9.79
C THR A 98 -12.33 -10.62 -10.55
N ARG A 99 -11.64 -11.12 -11.59
CA ARG A 99 -12.01 -12.35 -12.30
C ARG A 99 -11.73 -13.63 -11.50
N CYS A 100 -10.63 -13.65 -10.75
CA CYS A 100 -10.24 -14.80 -9.94
C CYS A 100 -10.82 -14.78 -8.52
N LEU A 101 -11.27 -13.60 -8.05
CA LEU A 101 -11.85 -13.43 -6.72
C LEU A 101 -13.00 -14.40 -6.41
N PRO A 102 -13.98 -14.68 -7.30
CA PRO A 102 -15.08 -15.59 -6.98
C PRO A 102 -14.62 -16.99 -6.54
N ALA A 103 -13.54 -17.50 -7.13
CA ALA A 103 -12.96 -18.80 -6.79
C ALA A 103 -12.25 -18.83 -5.42
N LEU A 104 -12.05 -17.67 -4.78
CA LEU A 104 -11.56 -17.59 -3.39
C LEU A 104 -12.69 -17.47 -2.37
N ILE A 105 -13.90 -17.10 -2.81
CA ILE A 105 -15.06 -16.88 -1.93
C ILE A 105 -15.95 -18.13 -1.90
N HIS A 106 -16.13 -18.80 -3.04
CA HIS A 106 -17.16 -19.83 -3.20
C HIS A 106 -16.65 -21.27 -3.23
N GLY A 107 -15.32 -21.49 -3.27
CA GLY A 107 -14.71 -22.83 -3.41
C GLY A 107 -14.69 -23.29 -4.86
#